data_AF-Q1ZZ72-F1
#
_entry.id   AF-Q1ZZ72-F1
#
_cell.length_a   1.000
_cell.length_b   1.000
_cell.length_c   1.000
_cell.angle_alpha   90.00
_cell.angle_beta   90.00
_cell.angle_gamma   90.00
#
_symmetry.space_group_name_H-M   'P 1'
#
loop_
_entity.id
_entity.type
_entity.pdbx_description
1 polymer ?
#
loop_
_entity_poly.entity_id
_entity_poly.type
_entity_poly.pdbx_seq_one_letter_code
_entity_poly.pdbx_strand_id
1 'polypeptide(L)'
;MGRGKIEIKRIENTSNRQVTYSKRKNGILKKAKEITVLCDAQVSLIIFGSSGKMHEYISPSTTLIDILDRYHKASGKRLWDAKHENLSNEIDRVKKENDSMQIELRHLKG
;
A
#
# COMPACT_ATOMS: atom_id res chain seq x y z
N MET A 1 -22.79 -24.36 17.57
CA MET A 1 -23.76 -23.30 17.19
C MET A 1 -23.39 -22.79 15.80
N GLY A 2 -24.26 -22.98 14.80
CA GLY A 2 -24.00 -22.60 13.40
C GLY A 2 -23.99 -21.09 13.17
N ARG A 3 -23.42 -20.64 12.06
CA ARG A 3 -23.47 -19.22 11.64
C ARG A 3 -24.82 -18.93 11.00
N GLY A 4 -25.60 -18.03 11.59
CA GLY A 4 -26.80 -17.47 10.96
C GLY A 4 -26.47 -16.48 9.85
N LYS A 5 -27.36 -16.33 8.87
CA LYS A 5 -27.27 -15.27 7.85
C LYS A 5 -27.40 -13.91 8.54
N ILE A 6 -26.55 -12.95 8.16
CA ILE A 6 -26.63 -11.57 8.63
C ILE A 6 -26.85 -10.63 7.44
N GLU A 7 -27.55 -9.53 7.68
CA GLU A 7 -27.72 -8.45 6.70
C GLU A 7 -26.41 -7.65 6.53
N ILE A 8 -26.12 -7.15 5.33
CA ILE A 8 -24.95 -6.30 5.06
C ILE A 8 -25.31 -4.85 5.41
N LYS A 9 -25.20 -4.53 6.70
CA LYS A 9 -25.32 -3.18 7.25
C LYS A 9 -24.35 -2.98 8.41
N ARG A 10 -24.21 -1.74 8.89
CA ARG A 10 -23.40 -1.45 10.08
C ARG A 10 -23.91 -2.25 11.28
N ILE A 11 -22.99 -2.94 11.96
CA ILE A 11 -23.30 -3.67 13.19
C ILE A 11 -23.30 -2.66 14.33
N GLU A 12 -24.45 -2.38 14.95
CA GLU A 12 -24.55 -1.34 15.98
C GLU A 12 -23.88 -1.74 17.29
N ASN A 13 -24.05 -2.99 17.73
CA ASN A 13 -23.38 -3.49 18.93
C ASN A 13 -21.85 -3.49 18.76
N THR A 14 -21.17 -2.68 19.57
CA THR A 14 -19.72 -2.45 19.46
C THR A 14 -18.88 -3.71 19.65
N SER A 15 -19.22 -4.57 20.62
CA SER A 15 -18.50 -5.82 20.87
C SER A 15 -18.63 -6.79 19.69
N ASN A 16 -19.85 -6.97 19.17
CA ASN A 16 -20.11 -7.81 18.00
C ASN A 16 -19.42 -7.26 16.75
N ARG A 17 -19.42 -5.92 16.58
CA ARG A 17 -18.72 -5.24 15.49
C ARG A 17 -17.21 -5.49 15.56
N GLN A 18 -16.59 -5.39 16.74
CA GLN A 18 -15.16 -5.64 16.92
C GLN A 18 -14.79 -7.10 16.63
N VAL A 19 -15.55 -8.06 17.15
CA VAL A 19 -15.32 -9.49 16.87
C VAL A 19 -15.50 -9.80 15.40
N THR A 20 -16.54 -9.23 14.77
CA THR A 20 -16.81 -9.43 13.34
C THR A 20 -15.73 -8.80 12.48
N TYR A 21 -15.28 -7.59 12.82
CA TYR A 21 -14.15 -6.91 12.16
C TYR A 21 -12.91 -7.78 12.19
N SER A 22 -12.49 -8.26 13.37
CA SER A 22 -11.31 -9.13 13.50
C SER A 22 -11.41 -10.39 12.64
N LYS A 23 -12.58 -11.07 12.65
CA LYS A 23 -12.80 -12.29 11.86
C LYS A 23 -12.83 -12.01 10.35
N ARG A 24 -13.55 -10.98 9.90
CA ARG A 24 -13.66 -10.62 8.48
C ARG A 24 -12.35 -10.08 7.92
N LYS A 25 -11.66 -9.22 8.67
CA LYS A 25 -10.32 -8.72 8.34
C LYS A 25 -9.35 -9.87 8.11
N ASN A 26 -9.29 -10.85 9.02
CA ASN A 26 -8.41 -12.00 8.84
C ASN A 26 -8.85 -12.87 7.66
N GLY A 27 -10.15 -13.01 7.42
CA GLY A 27 -10.68 -13.73 6.25
C GLY A 27 -10.25 -13.09 4.93
N ILE A 28 -10.41 -11.77 4.77
CA ILE A 28 -10.02 -11.07 3.54
C ILE A 28 -8.49 -11.07 3.34
N LEU A 29 -7.70 -10.90 4.40
CA LEU A 29 -6.24 -11.03 4.33
C LEU A 29 -5.81 -12.42 3.86
N LYS A 30 -6.47 -13.48 4.34
CA LYS A 30 -6.23 -14.84 3.87
C LYS A 30 -6.56 -15.00 2.39
N LYS A 31 -7.70 -14.45 1.94
CA LYS A 31 -8.09 -14.47 0.52
C LYS A 31 -7.13 -13.70 -0.39
N ALA A 32 -6.66 -12.52 0.05
CA ALA A 32 -5.64 -11.77 -0.67
C ALA A 32 -4.35 -12.61 -0.82
N LYS A 33 -3.89 -13.27 0.25
CA LYS A 33 -2.75 -14.18 0.20
C LYS A 33 -2.96 -15.38 -0.73
N GLU A 34 -4.14 -15.99 -0.70
CA GLU A 34 -4.49 -17.09 -1.61
C GLU A 34 -4.41 -16.65 -3.08
N ILE A 35 -4.95 -15.48 -3.43
CA ILE A 35 -4.87 -14.94 -4.80
C ILE A 35 -3.41 -14.68 -5.22
N THR A 36 -2.62 -14.07 -4.34
CA THR A 36 -1.19 -13.83 -4.60
C THR A 36 -0.46 -15.12 -4.96
N VAL A 37 -0.68 -16.20 -4.20
CA VAL A 37 0.03 -17.47 -4.39
C VAL A 37 -0.53 -18.28 -5.57
N LEU A 38 -1.86 -18.38 -5.69
CA LEU A 38 -2.49 -19.24 -6.68
C LEU A 38 -2.41 -18.69 -8.11
N CYS A 39 -2.34 -17.37 -8.25
CA CYS A 39 -2.43 -16.71 -9.55
C CYS A 39 -1.21 -15.86 -9.88
N ASP A 40 -0.15 -15.90 -9.06
CA ASP A 40 1.02 -15.02 -9.18
C ASP A 40 0.65 -13.53 -9.32
N ALA A 41 -0.41 -13.13 -8.62
CA ALA A 41 -0.95 -11.78 -8.72
C ALA A 41 -0.30 -10.86 -7.69
N GLN A 42 0.04 -9.64 -8.10
CA GLN A 42 0.42 -8.57 -7.18
C GLN A 42 -0.85 -7.99 -6.52
N VAL A 43 -0.93 -8.07 -5.20
CA VAL A 43 -2.11 -7.67 -4.41
C VAL A 43 -1.69 -6.77 -3.25
N SER A 44 -2.41 -5.66 -3.07
CA SER A 44 -2.30 -4.79 -1.89
C SER A 44 -3.68 -4.55 -1.28
N LEU A 45 -3.76 -4.59 0.05
CA LEU A 45 -4.97 -4.33 0.82
C LEU A 45 -4.62 -3.47 2.04
N ILE A 46 -5.28 -2.32 2.17
CA ILE A 46 -5.15 -1.43 3.33
C ILE A 46 -6.52 -1.28 3.99
N ILE A 47 -6.58 -1.45 5.31
CA ILE A 47 -7.81 -1.36 6.11
C ILE A 47 -7.54 -0.45 7.31
N PHE A 48 -8.34 0.62 7.43
CA PHE A 48 -8.42 1.44 8.63
C PHE A 48 -9.62 1.02 9.47
N GLY A 49 -9.36 0.51 10.67
CA GLY A 49 -10.42 0.17 11.62
C GLY A 49 -11.02 1.40 12.28
N SER A 50 -12.18 1.25 12.93
CA SER A 50 -12.81 2.35 13.67
C SER A 50 -12.00 2.85 14.87
N SER A 51 -10.95 2.12 15.28
CA SER A 51 -9.98 2.54 16.30
C SER A 51 -8.84 3.38 15.73
N GLY A 52 -8.83 3.68 14.43
CA GLY A 52 -7.73 4.35 13.73
C GLY A 52 -6.53 3.44 13.43
N LYS A 53 -6.52 2.19 13.91
CA LYS A 53 -5.44 1.25 13.62
C LYS A 53 -5.45 0.85 12.14
N MET A 54 -4.30 0.99 11.49
CA MET A 54 -4.05 0.52 10.15
C MET A 54 -3.68 -0.96 10.17
N HIS A 55 -4.24 -1.72 9.23
CA HIS A 55 -3.81 -3.07 8.91
C HIS A 55 -3.59 -3.17 7.42
N GLU A 56 -2.50 -3.80 7.02
CA GLU A 56 -2.15 -3.95 5.61
C GLU A 56 -1.71 -5.38 5.27
N TYR A 57 -1.83 -5.69 3.99
CA TYR A 57 -1.18 -6.81 3.34
C TYR A 57 -0.69 -6.37 1.98
N ILE A 58 0.55 -6.70 1.68
CA ILE A 58 1.20 -6.44 0.39
C ILE A 58 1.80 -7.78 -0.05
N SER A 59 1.59 -8.14 -1.32
CA SER A 59 2.19 -9.34 -1.90
C SER A 59 3.73 -9.28 -1.84
N PRO A 60 4.44 -10.38 -1.55
CA PRO A 60 5.91 -10.36 -1.42
C PRO A 60 6.67 -9.91 -2.68
N SER A 61 6.05 -10.02 -3.85
CA SER A 61 6.62 -9.67 -5.15
C SER A 61 6.50 -8.18 -5.52
N THR A 62 6.07 -7.32 -4.60
CA THR A 62 5.89 -5.88 -4.85
C THR A 62 6.00 -5.06 -3.58
N THR A 63 6.16 -3.75 -3.71
CA THR A 63 5.93 -2.80 -2.60
C THR A 63 4.59 -2.08 -2.76
N LEU A 64 4.13 -1.41 -1.70
CA LEU A 64 2.96 -0.54 -1.78
C LEU A 64 3.17 0.59 -2.80
N ILE A 65 4.37 1.16 -2.82
CA ILE A 65 4.73 2.26 -3.72
C ILE A 65 4.59 1.80 -5.18
N ASP A 66 5.12 0.63 -5.52
CA ASP A 66 5.05 0.09 -6.89
C ASP A 66 3.60 -0.15 -7.34
N ILE A 67 2.75 -0.70 -6.46
CA ILE A 67 1.33 -0.91 -6.78
C ILE A 67 0.61 0.42 -6.98
N LEU A 68 0.88 1.42 -6.12
CA LEU A 68 0.25 2.73 -6.24
C LEU A 68 0.71 3.46 -7.50
N ASP A 69 2.00 3.40 -7.83
CA ASP A 69 2.53 3.94 -9.08
C ASP A 69 1.90 3.26 -10.31
N ARG A 70 1.80 1.93 -10.29
CA ARG A 70 1.12 1.18 -11.35
C ARG A 70 -0.36 1.57 -11.48
N TYR A 71 -1.06 1.74 -10.36
CA TYR A 71 -2.45 2.20 -10.36
C TYR A 71 -2.57 3.62 -10.88
N HIS A 72 -1.68 4.54 -10.49
CA HIS A 72 -1.66 5.91 -10.98
C HIS A 72 -1.52 5.95 -12.52
N LYS A 73 -0.53 5.22 -13.05
CA LYS A 73 -0.29 5.10 -14.50
C LYS A 73 -1.45 4.46 -15.25
N ALA A 74 -2.08 3.43 -14.69
CA ALA A 74 -3.15 2.69 -15.36
C ALA A 74 -4.54 3.34 -15.24
N SER A 75 -4.86 3.99 -14.12
CA SER A 75 -6.20 4.52 -13.85
C SER A 75 -6.42 5.94 -14.40
N GLY A 76 -5.35 6.62 -14.81
CA GLY A 76 -5.39 8.04 -15.19
C GLY A 76 -5.75 8.98 -14.03
N LYS A 77 -5.91 8.44 -12.81
CA LYS A 77 -6.18 9.24 -11.61
C LYS A 77 -4.87 9.72 -11.03
N ARG A 78 -4.77 11.03 -10.81
CA ARG A 78 -3.67 11.62 -10.05
C ARG A 78 -3.80 11.25 -8.59
N LEU A 79 -2.93 10.35 -8.12
CA LEU A 79 -2.83 9.99 -6.71
C LEU A 79 -2.07 11.07 -5.92
N TRP A 80 -1.15 11.73 -6.60
CA TRP A 80 -0.34 12.81 -6.08
C TRP A 80 -0.57 14.06 -6.91
N ASP A 81 -0.57 15.22 -6.26
CA ASP A 81 -0.68 16.51 -6.94
C ASP A 81 0.58 16.80 -7.77
N ALA A 82 0.46 17.65 -8.79
CA ALA A 82 1.59 18.04 -9.66
C ALA A 82 2.82 18.58 -8.91
N LYS A 83 2.62 19.11 -7.69
CA LYS A 83 3.70 19.54 -6.81
C LYS A 83 4.61 18.38 -6.37
N HIS A 84 4.07 17.19 -6.14
CA HIS A 84 4.85 16.00 -5.78
C HIS A 84 5.67 15.48 -6.97
N GLU A 85 5.13 15.55 -8.20
CA GLU A 85 5.89 15.22 -9.42
C GLU A 85 7.09 16.14 -9.59
N ASN A 86 6.87 17.45 -9.48
CA ASN A 86 7.95 18.43 -9.59
C ASN A 86 9.03 18.24 -8.52
N LEU A 87 8.62 17.97 -7.27
CA LEU A 87 9.57 17.72 -6.18
C LEU A 87 10.38 16.45 -6.41
N SER A 88 9.77 15.38 -6.94
CA SER A 88 10.49 14.14 -7.28
C SER A 88 11.53 14.39 -8.37
N ASN A 89 11.16 15.12 -9.42
CA ASN A 89 12.08 15.48 -10.50
C ASN A 89 13.27 16.32 -10.00
N GLU A 90 13.01 17.24 -9.07
CA GLU A 90 14.05 18.07 -8.46
C GLU A 90 14.97 17.26 -7.55
N ILE A 91 14.44 16.31 -6.77
CA ILE A 91 15.24 15.37 -5.99
C ILE A 91 16.17 14.54 -6.89
N ASP A 92 15.67 14.01 -8.00
CA ASP A 92 16.48 13.21 -8.92
C ASP A 92 17.58 14.03 -9.60
N ARG A 93 17.28 15.30 -9.91
CA ARG A 93 18.27 16.25 -10.43
C ARG A 93 19.38 16.49 -9.40
N VAL A 94 19.01 16.83 -8.17
CA VAL A 94 19.98 17.11 -7.09
C VAL A 94 20.83 15.89 -6.76
N LYS A 95 20.25 14.67 -6.80
CA LYS A 95 21.01 13.43 -6.63
C LYS A 95 22.09 13.26 -7.70
N LYS A 96 21.74 13.45 -8.98
CA LYS A 96 22.72 13.36 -10.08
C LYS A 96 23.83 14.40 -9.96
N GLU A 97 23.48 15.63 -9.58
CA GLU A 97 24.47 16.68 -9.34
C GLU A 97 25.41 16.30 -8.19
N ASN A 98 24.87 15.79 -7.08
CA ASN A 98 25.67 15.33 -5.95
C ASN A 98 26.59 14.16 -6.31
N ASP A 99 26.10 13.16 -7.05
CA ASP A 99 26.92 12.03 -7.50
C ASP A 99 28.10 12.50 -8.36
N SER A 100 27.86 13.49 -9.24
CA SER A 100 28.89 14.09 -10.08
C SER A 100 29.95 14.82 -9.23
N MET A 101 29.53 15.62 -8.26
CA MET A 101 30.45 16.31 -7.33
C MET A 101 31.26 15.32 -6.48
N GLN A 102 30.66 14.21 -6.04
CA GLN A 102 31.36 13.16 -5.29
C GLN A 102 32.40 12.43 -6.12
N ILE A 103 32.21 12.34 -7.45
CA ILE A 103 33.22 11.83 -8.38
C ILE A 103 34.37 12.82 -8.49
N GLU A 104 34.10 14.10 -8.75
CA GLU A 104 35.13 15.15 -8.83
C GLU A 104 35.96 15.26 -7.54
N LEU A 105 35.31 15.27 -6.38
CA LEU A 105 36.00 15.31 -5.08
C LEU A 105 36.92 14.09 -4.85
N ARG A 106 36.58 12.92 -5.39
CA ARG A 106 37.46 11.74 -5.34
C ARG A 106 38.68 11.90 -6.24
N HIS A 107 38.51 12.48 -7.42
CA HIS A 107 39.63 12.77 -8.33
C HIS A 107 40.59 13.83 -7.79
N LEU A 108 40.10 14.80 -7.01
CA LEU A 108 40.93 15.85 -6.40
C LEU A 108 41.65 15.43 -5.12
N LYS A 109 41.21 14.34 -4.47
CA LYS A 109 41.77 13.82 -3.21
C LYS A 109 42.70 12.61 -3.39
N GLY A 110 42.83 12.08 -4.60
CA GLY A 110 43.84 11.10 -5.00
C GLY A 110 44.97 11.78 -5.76
#